data_AF-X6MW25-F1
#
_entry.id   AF-X6MW25-F1
#
_cell.length_a   1.000
_cell.length_b   1.000
_cell.length_c   1.000
_cell.angle_alpha   90.00
_cell.angle_beta   90.00
_cell.angle_gamma   90.00
#
_symmetry.space_group_name_H-M   'P 1'
#
loop_
_entity.id
_entity.type
_entity.pdbx_description
1 polymer ?
#
loop_
_entity_poly.entity_id
_entity_poly.type
_entity_poly.pdbx_seq_one_letter_code
_entity_poly.pdbx_strand_id
1 'polypeptide(L)'
;MLKKKSRDEIINQSYHRYAFEDDQKNLPSWFVEDEATHYQTNLPVTKEEMREQRLRLKAINARPIKKVAEAKARKKLRALRAWNKIRRQAVGIADSTDLSEKSKIKQIQSLYARLGRKQKKLRPVLMVSGRNRKARPADGTKPAKNAPKRYVDKRLKSDKLGLKHARKRHARGKVGKKSTKRQLNRKNLRQR
;
A
#
# COMPACT_ATOMS: atom_id res chain seq x y z
N MET A 1 -30.71 -6.22 15.16
CA MET A 1 -30.39 -6.98 16.39
C MET A 1 -31.56 -7.89 16.83
N LEU A 2 -32.20 -8.63 15.91
CA LEU A 2 -33.43 -9.38 16.22
C LEU A 2 -33.24 -10.90 16.38
N LYS A 3 -32.00 -11.42 16.31
CA LYS A 3 -31.73 -12.86 16.47
C LYS A 3 -31.05 -13.14 17.80
N LYS A 4 -31.61 -14.07 18.60
CA LYS A 4 -31.04 -14.49 19.90
C LYS A 4 -29.54 -14.80 19.81
N LYS A 5 -29.14 -15.61 18.82
CA LYS A 5 -27.72 -15.94 18.57
C LYS A 5 -26.80 -14.73 18.34
N SER A 6 -27.29 -13.67 17.69
CA SER A 6 -26.50 -12.44 17.49
C SER A 6 -26.38 -11.61 18.77
N ARG A 7 -27.37 -11.69 19.67
CA ARG A 7 -27.30 -11.06 21.00
C ARG A 7 -26.30 -11.80 21.88
N ASP A 8 -26.38 -13.14 21.92
CA ASP A 8 -25.49 -13.96 22.74
C ASP A 8 -24.03 -13.81 22.29
N GLU A 9 -23.76 -13.70 20.99
CA GLU A 9 -22.42 -13.43 20.46
C GLU A 9 -21.86 -12.08 20.92
N ILE A 10 -22.70 -11.04 20.97
CA ILE A 10 -22.30 -9.72 21.50
C ILE A 10 -22.01 -9.80 23.00
N ILE A 11 -22.84 -10.52 23.77
CA ILE A 11 -22.63 -10.73 25.20
C ILE A 11 -21.31 -11.47 25.44
N ASN A 12 -21.05 -12.53 24.68
CA ASN A 12 -19.79 -13.25 24.78
C ASN A 12 -18.58 -12.39 24.42
N GLN A 13 -18.71 -11.49 23.43
CA GLN A 13 -17.65 -10.53 23.07
C GLN A 13 -17.43 -9.46 24.13
N SER A 14 -18.44 -9.13 24.95
CA SER A 14 -18.26 -8.20 26.06
C SER A 14 -17.37 -8.77 27.17
N TYR A 15 -17.27 -10.09 27.32
CA TYR A 15 -16.35 -10.71 28.26
C TYR A 15 -14.94 -10.85 27.65
N HIS A 16 -14.06 -9.93 28.00
CA HIS A 16 -12.67 -9.91 27.55
C HIS A 16 -11.76 -9.39 28.66
N ARG A 17 -10.43 -9.46 28.47
CA ARG A 17 -9.43 -9.05 29.48
C ARG A 17 -9.67 -7.65 30.05
N TYR A 18 -10.28 -6.78 29.26
CA TYR A 18 -10.48 -5.37 29.52
C TYR A 18 -11.92 -5.04 29.97
N ALA A 19 -12.73 -6.04 30.30
CA ALA A 19 -14.15 -5.86 30.61
C ALA A 19 -14.45 -5.44 32.05
N PHE A 20 -13.47 -5.55 32.97
CA PHE A 20 -13.65 -5.35 34.40
C PHE A 20 -12.83 -4.15 34.89
N GLU A 21 -13.16 -2.96 34.42
CA GLU A 21 -12.55 -1.70 34.86
C GLU A 21 -13.30 -1.14 36.09
N ASP A 22 -12.55 -0.57 37.04
CA ASP A 22 -13.09 0.24 38.13
C ASP A 22 -13.72 1.54 37.58
N ASP A 23 -14.54 2.21 38.40
CA ASP A 23 -15.25 3.43 37.99
C ASP A 23 -14.27 4.51 37.46
N GLN A 24 -14.25 4.70 36.14
CA GLN A 24 -13.44 5.72 35.42
C GLN A 24 -13.59 7.15 35.98
N LYS A 25 -14.67 7.41 36.73
CA LYS A 25 -14.95 8.69 37.39
C LYS A 25 -14.00 8.99 38.56
N ASN A 26 -13.38 7.98 39.16
CA ASN A 26 -12.49 8.13 40.31
C ASN A 26 -11.01 8.19 39.90
N LEU A 27 -10.69 8.07 38.60
CA LEU A 27 -9.31 8.05 38.12
C LEU A 27 -8.92 9.40 37.47
N PRO A 28 -7.65 9.81 37.58
CA PRO A 28 -7.15 11.01 36.90
C PRO A 28 -7.32 10.96 35.38
N SER A 29 -7.61 12.11 34.76
CA SER A 29 -7.84 12.18 33.31
C SER A 29 -6.65 11.69 32.47
N TRP A 30 -5.41 11.96 32.91
CA TRP A 30 -4.22 11.50 32.20
C TRP A 30 -4.09 9.97 32.17
N PHE A 31 -4.58 9.28 33.21
CA PHE A 31 -4.56 7.82 33.28
C PHE A 31 -5.62 7.23 32.35
N VAL A 32 -6.83 7.80 32.34
CA VAL A 32 -7.93 7.36 31.46
C VAL A 32 -7.58 7.58 29.99
N GLU A 33 -6.94 8.71 29.64
CA GLU A 33 -6.49 8.98 28.28
C GLU A 33 -5.42 7.98 27.81
N ASP A 34 -4.44 7.68 28.67
CA ASP A 34 -3.38 6.72 28.35
C ASP A 34 -3.94 5.29 28.22
N GLU A 35 -4.81 4.88 29.14
CA GLU A 35 -5.50 3.60 29.10
C GLU A 35 -6.36 3.46 27.83
N ALA A 36 -7.16 4.48 27.48
CA ALA A 36 -8.01 4.45 26.28
C ALA A 36 -7.23 4.22 24.98
N THR A 37 -5.96 4.63 24.90
CA THR A 37 -5.14 4.40 23.71
C THR A 37 -4.55 2.99 23.64
N HIS A 38 -4.19 2.40 24.79
CA HIS A 38 -3.50 1.10 24.86
C HIS A 38 -4.45 -0.07 25.12
N TYR A 39 -5.62 0.19 25.67
CA TYR A 39 -6.57 -0.79 26.17
C TYR A 39 -7.69 -1.07 25.15
N GLN A 40 -7.29 -1.34 23.90
CA GLN A 40 -8.22 -1.62 22.80
C GLN A 40 -8.08 -3.04 22.27
N THR A 41 -9.20 -3.74 22.14
CA THR A 41 -9.23 -5.06 21.50
C THR A 41 -9.15 -4.92 19.98
N ASN A 42 -8.20 -5.64 19.36
CA ASN A 42 -8.05 -5.68 17.91
C ASN A 42 -9.11 -6.59 17.28
N LEU A 43 -10.31 -6.04 17.07
CA LEU A 43 -11.40 -6.75 16.41
C LEU A 43 -11.09 -6.99 14.92
N PRO A 44 -11.42 -8.17 14.35
CA PRO A 44 -11.16 -8.47 12.95
C PRO A 44 -12.09 -7.64 12.04
N VAL A 45 -11.58 -6.55 11.48
CA VAL A 45 -12.36 -5.67 10.59
C VAL A 45 -12.38 -6.18 9.15
N THR A 46 -13.55 -6.16 8.53
CA THR A 46 -13.71 -6.50 7.11
C THR A 46 -13.38 -5.32 6.19
N LYS A 47 -13.08 -5.63 4.92
CA LYS A 47 -12.81 -4.60 3.91
C LYS A 47 -14.08 -3.78 3.57
N GLU A 48 -15.25 -4.37 3.75
CA GLU A 48 -16.54 -3.76 3.41
C GLU A 48 -16.90 -2.71 4.48
N GLU A 49 -16.82 -3.06 5.76
CA GLU A 49 -17.00 -2.13 6.88
C GLU A 49 -16.04 -0.93 6.78
N MET A 50 -14.76 -1.17 6.48
CA MET A 50 -13.80 -0.07 6.29
C MET A 50 -14.15 0.85 5.12
N ARG A 51 -14.78 0.32 4.06
CA ARG A 51 -15.25 1.15 2.93
C ARG A 51 -16.43 1.99 3.34
N GLU A 52 -17.40 1.42 4.06
CA GLU A 52 -18.57 2.13 4.56
C GLU A 52 -18.18 3.26 5.51
N GLN A 53 -17.28 3.01 6.46
CA GLN A 53 -16.77 4.05 7.36
C GLN A 53 -16.06 5.17 6.59
N ARG A 54 -15.24 4.83 5.60
CA ARG A 54 -14.62 5.82 4.72
C ARG A 54 -15.64 6.61 3.89
N LEU A 55 -16.71 5.96 3.44
CA LEU A 55 -17.80 6.63 2.73
C LEU A 55 -18.54 7.60 3.64
N ARG A 56 -18.83 7.22 4.89
CA ARG A 56 -19.42 8.09 5.91
C ARG A 56 -18.53 9.32 6.15
N LEU A 57 -17.24 9.12 6.39
CA LEU A 57 -16.28 10.22 6.56
C LEU A 57 -16.18 11.10 5.31
N LYS A 58 -16.29 10.52 4.11
CA LYS A 58 -16.28 11.26 2.84
C LYS A 58 -17.58 12.03 2.62
N ALA A 59 -18.71 11.54 3.11
CA ALA A 59 -19.99 12.25 3.05
C ALA A 59 -19.95 13.49 3.96
N ILE A 60 -19.38 13.35 5.17
CA ILE A 60 -19.13 14.47 6.08
C ILE A 60 -18.15 15.47 5.45
N ASN A 61 -17.07 14.97 4.86
CA ASN A 61 -16.14 15.76 4.06
C ASN A 61 -16.70 16.01 2.66
N ALA A 62 -17.85 16.67 2.57
CA ALA A 62 -18.39 17.13 1.30
C ALA A 62 -17.29 17.91 0.57
N ARG A 63 -16.77 17.37 -0.55
CA ARG A 63 -15.74 18.05 -1.34
C ARG A 63 -16.39 19.31 -1.92
N PRO A 64 -16.13 20.52 -1.41
CA PRO A 64 -16.83 21.69 -1.91
C PRO A 64 -16.45 21.91 -3.37
N ILE A 65 -17.40 22.40 -4.18
CA ILE A 65 -17.23 22.63 -5.62
C ILE A 65 -15.93 23.41 -5.90
N LYS A 66 -15.63 24.40 -5.07
CA LYS A 66 -14.39 25.19 -5.08
C LYS A 66 -13.13 24.33 -5.01
N LYS A 67 -13.04 23.36 -4.08
CA LYS A 67 -11.85 22.50 -3.92
C LYS A 67 -11.71 21.49 -5.06
N VAL A 68 -12.82 21.04 -5.65
CA VAL A 68 -12.78 20.20 -6.85
C VAL A 68 -12.25 20.99 -8.05
N ALA A 69 -12.75 22.22 -8.25
CA ALA A 69 -12.27 23.12 -9.29
C ALA A 69 -10.79 23.45 -9.10
N GLU A 70 -10.37 23.78 -7.87
CA GLU A 70 -8.97 24.05 -7.54
C GLU A 70 -8.07 22.83 -7.82
N ALA A 71 -8.51 21.62 -7.47
CA ALA A 71 -7.75 20.40 -7.77
C ALA A 71 -7.63 20.15 -9.28
N LYS A 72 -8.70 20.38 -10.06
CA LYS A 72 -8.67 20.29 -11.52
C LYS A 72 -7.72 21.34 -12.13
N ALA A 73 -7.79 22.59 -11.66
CA ALA A 73 -6.91 23.67 -12.09
C ALA A 73 -5.44 23.37 -11.76
N ARG A 74 -5.13 22.89 -10.55
CA ARG A 74 -3.79 22.45 -10.16
C ARG A 74 -3.28 21.32 -11.06
N LYS A 75 -4.13 20.36 -11.42
CA LYS A 75 -3.75 19.27 -12.36
C LYS A 75 -3.47 19.81 -13.76
N LYS A 76 -4.31 20.71 -14.29
CA LYS A 76 -4.12 21.39 -15.59
C LYS A 76 -2.82 22.20 -15.59
N LEU A 77 -2.58 22.99 -14.54
CA LEU A 77 -1.37 23.80 -14.38
C LEU A 77 -0.10 22.94 -14.35
N ARG A 78 -0.12 21.81 -13.63
CA ARG A 78 1.03 20.87 -13.63
C ARG A 78 1.31 20.32 -15.03
N ALA A 79 0.27 19.95 -15.77
CA ALA A 79 0.41 19.49 -17.15
C ALA A 79 0.96 20.59 -18.06
N LEU A 80 0.41 21.80 -18.01
CA LEU A 80 0.86 22.96 -18.79
C LEU A 80 2.31 23.33 -18.47
N ARG A 81 2.71 23.33 -17.20
CA ARG A 81 4.11 23.59 -16.80
C ARG A 81 5.07 22.55 -17.38
N ALA A 82 4.69 21.27 -17.41
CA ALA A 82 5.50 20.22 -18.02
C ALA A 82 5.64 20.43 -19.54
N TRP A 83 4.54 20.76 -20.24
CA TRP A 83 4.55 21.10 -21.66
C TRP A 83 5.43 22.33 -21.95
N ASN A 84 5.26 23.41 -21.20
CA ASN A 84 6.03 24.64 -21.38
C ASN A 84 7.52 24.42 -21.14
N LYS A 85 7.91 23.57 -20.18
CA LYS A 85 9.31 23.21 -19.95
C LYS A 85 9.91 22.52 -21.18
N ILE A 86 9.19 21.53 -21.75
CA ILE A 86 9.64 20.82 -22.95
C ILE A 86 9.70 21.76 -24.15
N ARG A 87 8.68 22.61 -24.33
CA ARG A 87 8.66 23.61 -25.40
C ARG A 87 9.88 24.52 -25.34
N ARG A 88 10.21 25.07 -24.16
CA ARG A 88 11.41 25.89 -23.97
C ARG A 88 12.70 25.14 -24.30
N GLN A 89 12.80 23.86 -23.92
CA GLN A 89 13.95 23.02 -24.28
C GLN A 89 14.03 22.73 -25.77
N ALA A 90 12.88 22.50 -26.43
CA ALA A 90 12.83 22.25 -27.87
C ALA A 90 13.24 23.49 -28.66
N VAL A 91 12.80 24.68 -28.25
CA VAL A 91 13.23 25.96 -28.84
C VAL A 91 14.75 26.14 -28.69
N GLY A 92 15.30 25.95 -27.49
CA GLY A 92 16.76 26.06 -27.29
C GLY A 92 17.60 25.06 -28.12
N ILE A 93 17.06 23.88 -28.44
CA ILE A 93 17.72 22.92 -29.34
C ILE A 93 17.61 23.37 -30.80
N ALA A 94 16.46 23.92 -31.20
CA ALA A 94 16.27 24.45 -32.55
C ALA A 94 17.27 25.59 -32.84
N ASP A 95 17.45 26.49 -31.87
CA ASP A 95 18.31 27.68 -31.99
C ASP A 95 19.82 27.38 -31.88
N SER A 96 20.20 26.18 -31.40
CA SER A 96 21.61 25.80 -31.27
C SER A 96 22.28 25.65 -32.65
N THR A 97 23.40 26.34 -32.90
CA THR A 97 24.12 26.29 -34.20
C THR A 97 25.04 25.09 -34.33
N ASP A 98 25.45 24.48 -33.22
CA ASP A 98 26.51 23.45 -33.19
C ASP A 98 26.02 22.04 -33.58
N LEU A 99 24.72 21.85 -33.76
CA LEU A 99 24.10 20.55 -34.02
C LEU A 99 23.58 20.44 -35.45
N SER A 100 23.86 19.32 -36.11
CA SER A 100 23.21 18.94 -37.38
C SER A 100 21.68 18.83 -37.20
N GLU A 101 20.92 19.26 -38.20
CA GLU A 101 19.45 19.26 -38.21
C GLU A 101 18.84 17.89 -37.87
N LYS A 102 19.44 16.81 -38.38
CA LYS A 102 19.02 15.42 -38.09
C LYS A 102 19.14 15.09 -36.60
N SER A 103 20.18 15.60 -35.94
CA SER A 103 20.38 15.43 -34.51
C SER A 103 19.41 16.29 -33.70
N LYS A 104 19.12 17.52 -34.13
CA LYS A 104 18.09 18.39 -33.52
C LYS A 104 16.72 17.70 -33.51
N ILE A 105 16.29 17.17 -34.66
CA ILE A 105 15.00 16.47 -34.80
C ILE A 105 14.92 15.26 -33.84
N LYS A 106 15.95 14.42 -33.80
CA LYS A 106 16.00 13.26 -32.89
C LYS A 106 15.92 13.67 -31.43
N GLN A 107 16.63 14.74 -31.04
CA GLN A 107 16.59 15.24 -29.67
C GLN A 107 15.22 15.80 -29.30
N ILE A 108 14.59 16.58 -30.19
CA ILE A 108 13.23 17.10 -30.01
C ILE A 108 12.22 15.96 -29.87
N GLN A 109 12.28 14.95 -30.76
CA GLN A 109 11.44 13.75 -30.66
C GLN A 109 11.63 13.03 -29.32
N SER A 110 12.87 12.91 -28.84
CA SER A 110 13.17 12.29 -27.55
C SER A 110 12.58 13.08 -26.37
N LEU A 111 12.58 14.42 -26.44
CA LEU A 111 11.98 15.28 -25.42
C LEU A 111 10.47 15.07 -25.34
N TYR A 112 9.78 15.08 -26.48
CA TYR A 112 8.33 14.82 -26.51
C TYR A 112 7.99 13.40 -26.05
N ALA A 113 8.80 12.40 -26.43
CA ALA A 113 8.62 11.01 -25.98
C ALA A 113 8.72 10.85 -24.45
N ARG A 114 9.42 11.75 -23.75
CA ARG A 114 9.52 11.72 -22.28
C ARG A 114 8.25 12.18 -21.56
N LEU A 115 7.37 12.95 -22.21
CA LEU A 115 6.18 13.50 -21.56
C LEU A 115 5.09 12.46 -21.30
N GLY A 116 4.94 11.48 -22.20
CA GLY A 116 3.97 10.39 -22.06
C GLY A 116 4.48 9.20 -21.24
N ARG A 117 5.78 9.14 -20.96
CA ARG A 117 6.40 8.00 -20.28
C ARG A 117 6.30 8.17 -18.77
N LYS A 118 5.61 7.22 -18.11
CA LYS A 118 5.69 7.07 -16.65
C LYS A 118 7.16 6.87 -16.28
N GLN A 119 7.68 7.70 -15.38
CA GLN A 119 9.01 7.52 -14.81
C GLN A 119 9.09 6.11 -14.23
N LYS A 120 9.86 5.23 -14.88
CA LYS A 120 10.06 3.86 -14.40
C LYS A 120 10.83 3.98 -13.10
N LYS A 121 10.20 3.64 -11.97
CA LYS A 121 10.91 3.52 -10.70
C LYS A 121 11.98 2.46 -10.88
N LEU A 122 13.24 2.86 -10.72
CA LEU A 122 14.36 1.93 -10.77
C LEU A 122 14.15 0.88 -9.68
N ARG A 123 14.24 -0.40 -10.05
CA ARG A 123 14.17 -1.49 -9.06
C ARG A 123 15.39 -1.37 -8.15
N PRO A 124 15.25 -1.63 -6.84
CA PRO A 124 16.38 -1.52 -5.96
C PRO A 124 17.42 -2.59 -6.30
N VAL A 125 18.68 -2.17 -6.43
CA VAL A 125 19.79 -3.10 -6.61
C VAL A 125 20.07 -3.78 -5.29
N LEU A 126 20.08 -5.12 -5.29
CA LEU A 126 20.37 -5.90 -4.09
C LEU A 126 21.87 -5.86 -3.84
N MET A 127 22.26 -5.45 -2.63
CA MET A 127 23.65 -5.39 -2.18
C MET A 127 23.88 -6.49 -1.15
N VAL A 128 24.83 -7.37 -1.39
CA VAL A 128 25.19 -8.47 -0.47
C VAL A 128 26.55 -8.17 0.16
N SER A 129 26.64 -8.28 1.48
CA SER A 129 27.90 -8.16 2.20
C SER A 129 28.83 -9.32 1.82
N GLY A 130 29.98 -9.00 1.23
CA GLY A 130 31.02 -9.97 0.94
C GLY A 130 31.97 -10.19 2.12
N ARG A 131 32.91 -11.13 1.95
CA ARG A 131 33.97 -11.51 2.92
C ARG A 131 34.71 -10.31 3.52
N ASN A 132 34.90 -9.23 2.75
CA ASN A 132 35.64 -8.03 3.18
C ASN A 132 34.75 -6.91 3.76
N ARG A 133 33.58 -7.24 4.33
CA ARG A 133 32.57 -6.29 4.88
C ARG A 133 32.02 -5.22 3.91
N LYS A 134 32.56 -5.12 2.69
CA LYS A 134 32.06 -4.25 1.62
C LYS A 134 30.88 -4.94 0.92
N ALA A 135 29.75 -4.24 0.85
CA ALA A 135 28.59 -4.74 0.13
C ALA A 135 28.79 -4.58 -1.38
N ARG A 136 28.55 -5.65 -2.13
CA ARG A 136 28.63 -5.68 -3.60
C ARG A 136 27.25 -5.96 -4.19
N PRO A 137 26.96 -5.46 -5.40
CA PRO A 137 25.74 -5.83 -6.11
C PRO A 137 25.65 -7.35 -6.28
N ALA A 138 24.50 -7.93 -5.96
CA ALA A 138 24.28 -9.38 -6.09
C ALA A 138 24.43 -9.86 -7.55
N ASP A 139 24.00 -9.03 -8.50
CA ASP A 139 24.02 -9.34 -9.94
C ASP A 139 25.36 -8.94 -10.60
N GLY A 140 26.39 -8.56 -9.83
CA GLY A 140 27.70 -8.13 -10.36
C GLY A 140 27.70 -6.80 -11.13
N THR A 141 26.55 -6.23 -11.43
CA THR A 141 26.40 -4.97 -12.18
C THR A 141 26.57 -3.74 -11.28
N LYS A 142 27.28 -2.72 -11.77
CA LYS A 142 27.40 -1.44 -11.04
C LYS A 142 26.00 -0.82 -10.87
N PRO A 143 25.63 -0.38 -9.65
CA PRO A 143 24.32 0.23 -9.44
C PRO A 143 24.23 1.54 -10.24
N ALA A 144 23.11 1.77 -10.93
CA ALA A 144 22.85 3.07 -11.55
C ALA A 144 22.91 4.17 -10.48
N LYS A 145 23.43 5.36 -10.83
CA LYS A 145 23.72 6.45 -9.88
C LYS A 145 22.56 6.78 -8.93
N ASN A 146 21.32 6.68 -9.41
CA ASN A 146 20.11 7.00 -8.65
C ASN A 146 19.23 5.78 -8.33
N ALA A 147 19.71 4.55 -8.53
CA ALA A 147 18.94 3.36 -8.17
C ALA A 147 18.95 3.17 -6.64
N PRO A 148 17.80 2.94 -6.00
CA PRO A 148 17.76 2.64 -4.57
C PRO A 148 18.59 1.37 -4.30
N LYS A 149 19.39 1.36 -3.25
CA LYS A 149 20.20 0.20 -2.86
C LYS A 149 19.50 -0.51 -1.71
N ARG A 150 19.35 -1.83 -1.80
CA ARG A 150 18.80 -2.65 -0.71
C ARG A 150 19.85 -3.65 -0.26
N TYR A 151 20.37 -3.46 0.94
CA TYR A 151 21.29 -4.40 1.56
C TYR A 151 20.53 -5.66 1.98
N VAL A 152 21.08 -6.81 1.62
CA VAL A 152 20.51 -8.13 1.87
C VAL A 152 21.58 -8.99 2.54
N ASP A 153 21.21 -9.56 3.68
CA ASP A 153 22.02 -10.52 4.41
C ASP A 153 21.28 -11.87 4.53
N LYS A 154 21.99 -12.92 4.95
CA LYS A 154 21.48 -14.29 5.08
C LYS A 154 20.24 -14.36 5.98
N ARG A 155 20.25 -13.65 7.12
CA ARG A 155 19.10 -13.59 8.04
C ARG A 155 17.86 -12.99 7.36
N LEU A 156 18.02 -11.87 6.67
CA LEU A 156 16.94 -11.21 5.93
C LEU A 156 16.39 -12.06 4.78
N LYS A 157 17.21 -12.93 4.17
CA LYS A 157 16.75 -13.94 3.21
C LYS A 157 15.88 -15.00 3.90
N SER A 158 16.34 -15.55 5.03
CA SER A 158 15.60 -16.54 5.81
C SER A 158 14.26 -16.02 6.31
N ASP A 159 14.23 -14.82 6.91
CA ASP A 159 13.00 -14.23 7.44
C ASP A 159 11.94 -14.02 6.34
N LYS A 160 12.37 -13.53 5.16
CA LYS A 160 11.47 -13.38 4.01
C LYS A 160 10.96 -14.71 3.47
N LEU A 161 11.81 -15.75 3.46
CA LEU A 161 11.40 -17.09 3.06
C LEU A 161 10.35 -17.63 4.04
N GLY A 162 10.61 -17.53 5.35
CA GLY A 162 9.66 -17.90 6.40
C GLY A 162 8.31 -17.21 6.24
N LEU A 163 8.32 -15.87 6.05
CA LEU A 163 7.12 -15.09 5.81
C LEU A 163 6.37 -15.53 4.54
N LYS A 164 7.10 -15.85 3.46
CA LYS A 164 6.51 -16.35 2.21
C LYS A 164 5.84 -17.71 2.42
N HIS A 165 6.47 -18.62 3.16
CA HIS A 165 5.89 -19.92 3.50
C HIS A 165 4.67 -19.78 4.41
N ALA A 166 4.71 -18.93 5.43
CA ALA A 166 3.57 -18.63 6.28
C ALA A 166 2.39 -18.07 5.47
N ARG A 167 2.63 -17.07 4.60
CA ARG A 167 1.61 -16.51 3.70
C ARG A 167 0.99 -17.57 2.79
N LYS A 168 1.80 -18.47 2.22
CA LYS A 168 1.29 -19.59 1.40
C LYS A 168 0.39 -20.53 2.21
N ARG A 169 0.74 -20.84 3.47
CA ARG A 169 -0.10 -21.65 4.36
C ARG A 169 -1.44 -20.96 4.66
N HIS A 170 -1.42 -19.68 5.01
CA HIS A 170 -2.65 -18.92 5.26
C HIS A 170 -3.53 -18.77 4.01
N ALA A 171 -2.93 -18.64 2.81
CA ALA A 171 -3.67 -18.60 1.55
C ALA A 171 -4.32 -19.96 1.21
N ARG A 172 -3.60 -21.08 1.41
CA ARG A 172 -4.11 -22.44 1.19
C ARG A 172 -5.22 -22.83 2.17
N GLY A 173 -5.11 -22.40 3.43
CA GLY A 173 -6.14 -22.63 4.45
C GLY A 173 -7.51 -22.02 4.11
N LYS A 174 -7.55 -20.96 3.29
CA LYS A 174 -8.81 -20.38 2.79
C LYS A 174 -9.47 -21.19 1.68
N VAL A 175 -8.70 -21.94 0.88
CA VAL A 175 -9.24 -22.79 -0.20
C VAL A 175 -9.72 -24.14 0.32
N GLY A 176 -9.04 -24.71 1.34
CA GLY A 176 -9.39 -26.01 1.93
C GLY A 176 -10.72 -26.05 2.70
N LYS A 177 -11.24 -24.91 3.19
CA LYS A 177 -12.54 -24.87 3.88
C LYS A 177 -13.76 -25.04 2.96
N LYS A 178 -13.60 -24.94 1.62
CA LYS A 178 -14.71 -25.16 0.68
C LYS A 178 -14.90 -26.64 0.28
N SER A 179 -13.89 -27.49 0.39
CA SER A 179 -14.00 -28.91 -0.02
C SER A 179 -14.64 -29.79 1.04
N THR A 180 -14.44 -29.50 2.33
CA THR A 180 -14.99 -30.31 3.44
C THR A 180 -16.51 -30.19 3.58
N LYS A 181 -17.10 -29.02 3.25
CA LYS A 181 -18.57 -28.84 3.27
C LYS A 181 -19.29 -29.66 2.19
N ARG A 182 -18.60 -30.01 1.09
CA ARG A 182 -19.18 -30.78 -0.03
C ARG A 182 -19.15 -32.30 0.21
N GLN A 183 -18.29 -32.79 1.11
CA GLN A 183 -18.23 -34.21 1.50
C GLN A 183 -19.27 -34.58 2.57
N LEU A 184 -19.59 -33.65 3.48
CA LEU A 184 -20.64 -33.85 4.50
C LEU A 184 -22.05 -33.99 3.88
N ASN A 185 -22.35 -33.28 2.80
CA ASN A 185 -23.64 -33.41 2.11
C ASN A 185 -23.82 -34.72 1.32
N ARG A 186 -22.74 -35.47 1.00
CA ARG A 186 -22.86 -36.76 0.30
C ARG A 186 -23.09 -37.94 1.25
N LYS A 187 -22.71 -37.82 2.52
CA LYS A 187 -22.97 -38.87 3.52
C LYS A 187 -24.43 -38.87 4.01
N ASN A 188 -25.09 -37.72 4.05
CA ASN A 188 -26.49 -37.60 4.48
C ASN A 188 -27.52 -37.94 3.38
N LEU A 189 -27.08 -38.21 2.15
CA LEU A 189 -27.95 -38.59 1.03
C LEU A 189 -28.00 -40.11 0.79
N ARG A 190 -27.31 -40.90 1.61
CA ARG A 190 -27.23 -42.38 1.51
C ARG A 190 -28.00 -43.12 2.62
N GLN A 191 -28.81 -42.41 3.40
CA GLN A 191 -29.62 -42.98 4.49
C GLN A 191 -31.11 -42.61 4.39
N ARG A 192 -31.64 -42.55 3.17
CA ARG A 192 -33.08 -42.53 2.92
C ARG A 192 -33.43 -43.57 1.88
#